data_AF-A0A848KLA4-F1
#
_entry.id   AF-A0A848KLA4-F1
#
_cell.length_a   1.000
_cell.length_b   1.000
_cell.length_c   1.000
_cell.angle_alpha   90.00
_cell.angle_beta   90.00
_cell.angle_gamma   90.00
#
_symmetry.space_group_name_H-M   'P 1'
#
loop_
_entity.id
_entity.type
_entity.pdbx_description
1 polymer ?
#
loop_
_entity_poly.entity_id
_entity_poly.type
_entity_poly.pdbx_seq_one_letter_code
_entity_poly.pdbx_strand_id
1 'polypeptide(L)'
;MKVDLDVLQDLGRKVNALGEEADGFRIGMGTAIRGDVMPSVRTAIEISNQIVDAALIPAIKERLTETGDVMVNIANEYKDQDERNAQLMVSAYRNAIGDWTAP
;
A
#
# COMPACT_ATOMS: atom_id res chain seq x y z
N MET A 1 16.67 6.83 -19.57
CA MET A 1 15.90 5.65 -19.15
C MET A 1 16.53 4.83 -18.02
N LYS A 2 17.82 4.45 -18.07
CA LYS A 2 18.42 3.59 -17.02
C LYS A 2 18.32 4.17 -15.60
N VAL A 3 18.60 5.46 -15.45
CA VAL A 3 18.45 6.19 -14.18
C VAL A 3 16.99 6.18 -13.71
N ASP A 4 16.04 6.33 -14.62
CA ASP A 4 14.60 6.35 -14.29
C ASP A 4 14.12 4.97 -13.80
N LEU A 5 14.68 3.88 -14.34
CA LEU A 5 14.39 2.51 -13.91
C LEU A 5 15.02 2.20 -12.55
N ASP A 6 16.23 2.68 -12.28
CA ASP A 6 16.87 2.56 -10.96
C ASP A 6 16.05 3.32 -9.89
N VAL A 7 15.56 4.52 -10.24
CA VAL A 7 14.67 5.31 -9.37
C VAL A 7 13.33 4.59 -9.14
N LEU A 8 12.73 4.01 -10.18
CA LEU A 8 11.48 3.24 -10.05
C LEU A 8 11.67 2.01 -9.16
N GLN A 9 12.80 1.31 -9.28
CA GLN A 9 13.11 0.16 -8.43
C GLN A 9 13.30 0.57 -6.97
N ASP A 10 13.97 1.69 -6.70
CA ASP A 10 14.13 2.22 -5.34
C ASP A 10 12.79 2.67 -4.73
N LEU A 11 11.95 3.34 -5.52
CA LEU A 11 10.58 3.69 -5.14
C LEU A 11 9.75 2.45 -4.83
N GLY A 12 9.80 1.41 -5.68
CA GLY A 12 9.07 0.16 -5.45
C GLY A 12 9.45 -0.51 -4.14
N ARG A 13 10.75 -0.54 -3.80
CA ARG A 13 11.23 -1.05 -2.51
C ARG A 13 10.73 -0.22 -1.32
N LYS A 14 10.74 1.12 -1.45
CA LYS A 14 10.22 2.02 -0.40
C LYS A 14 8.73 1.83 -0.19
N VAL A 15 7.95 1.67 -1.26
CA VAL A 15 6.51 1.44 -1.17
C VAL A 15 6.21 0.07 -0.53
N ASN A 16 6.98 -0.97 -0.86
CA ASN A 16 6.87 -2.27 -0.17
C ASN A 16 7.20 -2.15 1.33
N ALA A 17 8.24 -1.41 1.69
CA ALA A 17 8.57 -1.16 3.10
C ALA A 17 7.43 -0.44 3.83
N LEU A 18 6.79 0.56 3.20
CA LEU A 18 5.61 1.23 3.75
C LEU A 18 4.42 0.29 3.91
N GLY A 19 4.20 -0.65 2.99
CA GLY A 19 3.18 -1.69 3.13
C GLY A 19 3.42 -2.60 4.35
N GLU A 20 4.68 -2.95 4.62
CA GLU A 20 5.04 -3.69 5.83
C GLU A 20 4.92 -2.85 7.10
N GLU A 21 5.30 -1.56 7.05
CA GLU A 21 5.12 -0.63 8.17
C GLU A 21 3.64 -0.37 8.51
N ALA A 22 2.75 -0.42 7.51
CA ALA A 22 1.30 -0.28 7.72
C ALA A 22 0.74 -1.37 8.66
N ASP A 23 1.26 -2.59 8.63
CA ASP A 23 0.85 -3.66 9.58
C ASP A 23 1.24 -3.33 11.03
N GLY A 24 2.23 -2.44 11.21
CA GLY A 24 2.65 -1.93 12.52
C GLY A 24 1.72 -0.88 13.12
N PHE A 25 0.80 -0.30 12.33
CA PHE A 25 -0.09 0.78 12.77
C PHE A 25 -1.30 0.33 13.60
N ARG A 26 -1.39 -0.96 13.97
CA ARG A 26 -2.52 -1.52 14.74
C ARG A 26 -2.91 -0.58 15.88
N ILE A 27 -4.15 -0.09 15.82
CA ILE A 27 -4.70 0.81 16.83
C ILE A 27 -5.06 -0.05 18.03
N GLY A 28 -4.04 -0.42 18.80
CA GLY A 28 -4.17 -1.17 20.03
C GLY A 28 -4.87 -0.35 21.12
N MET A 29 -6.17 -0.09 20.98
CA MET A 29 -7.01 0.46 22.06
C MET A 29 -7.42 -0.62 23.07
N GLY A 30 -6.55 -1.60 23.32
CA GLY A 30 -6.76 -2.64 24.31
C GLY A 30 -6.71 -2.16 25.77
N THR A 31 -6.42 -0.89 26.04
CA THR A 31 -6.17 -0.43 27.43
C THR A 31 -6.83 0.88 27.86
N ALA A 32 -7.45 1.66 26.96
CA ALA A 32 -8.03 2.96 27.31
C ALA A 32 -9.45 2.87 27.93
N ILE A 33 -10.12 1.72 27.79
CA ILE A 33 -11.41 1.48 28.46
C ILE A 33 -11.15 1.00 29.90
N ARG A 34 -10.67 1.90 30.78
CA ARG A 34 -10.73 1.69 32.24
C ARG A 34 -11.91 2.48 32.79
N GLY A 35 -13.07 1.84 32.90
CA GLY A 35 -14.27 2.40 33.55
C GLY A 35 -15.57 1.83 33.02
N ASP A 36 -16.68 2.11 33.72
CA ASP A 36 -18.06 1.83 33.28
C ASP A 36 -18.41 2.69 32.06
N VAL A 37 -17.99 2.24 30.88
CA VAL A 37 -18.35 2.90 29.63
C VAL A 37 -19.68 2.34 29.14
N MET A 38 -20.58 3.22 28.71
CA MET A 38 -21.88 2.84 28.17
C MET A 38 -21.72 1.78 27.06
N PRO A 39 -22.59 0.75 27.00
CA PRO A 39 -22.49 -0.31 26.00
C PRO A 39 -22.41 0.18 24.56
N SER A 40 -23.12 1.26 24.21
CA SER A 40 -23.08 1.87 22.88
C SER A 40 -21.68 2.38 22.48
N VAL A 41 -20.95 2.97 23.43
CA VAL A 41 -19.59 3.47 23.20
C VAL A 41 -18.62 2.31 23.01
N ARG A 42 -18.78 1.22 23.79
CA ARG A 42 -18.00 -0.01 23.60
C ARG A 42 -18.21 -0.57 22.20
N THR A 43 -19.46 -0.70 21.75
CA THR A 43 -19.78 -1.18 20.40
C THR A 43 -19.22 -0.27 19.32
N ALA A 44 -19.28 1.06 19.48
CA ALA A 44 -18.69 1.99 18.53
C ALA A 44 -17.16 1.84 18.42
N ILE A 45 -16.48 1.58 19.55
CA ILE A 45 -15.03 1.30 19.58
C ILE A 45 -14.73 -0.02 18.88
N GLU A 46 -15.50 -1.08 19.15
CA GLU A 46 -15.34 -2.39 18.50
C GLU A 46 -15.51 -2.29 16.97
N ILE A 47 -16.54 -1.58 16.51
CA ILE A 47 -16.76 -1.33 15.08
C ILE A 47 -15.58 -0.53 14.48
N SER A 48 -15.12 0.51 15.18
CA SER A 48 -13.99 1.32 14.72
C SER A 48 -12.71 0.49 14.60
N ASN A 49 -12.44 -0.38 15.58
CA ASN A 49 -11.30 -1.29 15.55
C ASN A 49 -11.44 -2.32 14.42
N GLN A 50 -12.63 -2.90 14.22
CA GLN A 50 -12.87 -3.82 13.10
C GLN A 50 -12.63 -3.14 11.75
N ILE A 51 -13.14 -1.93 11.57
CA ILE A 51 -12.94 -1.20 10.31
C ILE A 51 -11.46 -0.88 10.13
N VAL A 52 -10.78 -0.33 11.15
CA VAL A 52 -9.39 0.12 10.98
C VAL A 52 -8.41 -1.05 10.94
N ASP A 53 -8.40 -1.90 11.97
CA ASP A 53 -7.38 -2.94 12.11
C ASP A 53 -7.66 -4.16 11.24
N ALA A 54 -8.92 -4.51 11.00
CA ALA A 54 -9.28 -5.73 10.27
C ALA A 54 -9.60 -5.50 8.79
N ALA A 55 -9.94 -4.27 8.37
CA ALA A 55 -10.24 -3.98 6.96
C ALA A 55 -9.27 -2.97 6.35
N LEU A 56 -9.11 -1.78 6.93
CA LEU A 56 -8.34 -0.70 6.30
C LEU A 56 -6.83 -0.95 6.32
N ILE A 57 -6.25 -1.35 7.45
CA ILE A 57 -4.81 -1.64 7.54
C ILE A 57 -4.40 -2.77 6.58
N PRO A 58 -5.09 -3.94 6.55
CA PRO A 58 -4.79 -4.98 5.58
C PRO A 58 -4.94 -4.53 4.13
N ALA A 59 -5.99 -3.78 3.79
CA ALA A 59 -6.20 -3.28 2.43
C ALA A 59 -5.11 -2.30 1.99
N ILE A 60 -4.67 -1.40 2.88
CA ILE A 60 -3.58 -0.46 2.60
C ILE A 60 -2.27 -1.22 2.41
N LYS A 61 -1.98 -2.22 3.26
CA LYS A 61 -0.81 -3.08 3.12
C LYS A 61 -0.80 -3.77 1.77
N GLU A 62 -1.87 -4.50 1.44
CA GLU A 62 -2.01 -5.23 0.17
C GLU A 62 -1.78 -4.28 -1.02
N ARG A 63 -2.45 -3.12 -1.01
CA ARG A 63 -2.36 -2.17 -2.11
C ARG A 63 -0.97 -1.55 -2.28
N LEU A 64 -0.30 -1.22 -1.18
CA LEU A 64 1.07 -0.69 -1.21
C LEU A 64 2.04 -1.77 -1.71
N THR A 65 1.97 -2.99 -1.16
CA THR A 65 2.84 -4.09 -1.59
C THR A 65 2.63 -4.44 -3.08
N GLU A 66 1.38 -4.53 -3.55
CA GLU A 66 1.11 -4.73 -4.98
C GLU A 66 1.71 -3.62 -5.85
N THR A 67 1.57 -2.37 -5.42
CA THR A 67 2.10 -1.21 -6.17
C THR A 67 3.63 -1.26 -6.22
N GLY A 68 4.30 -1.57 -5.11
CA GLY A 68 5.75 -1.67 -5.07
C GLY A 68 6.28 -2.85 -5.90
N ASP A 69 5.60 -3.98 -5.89
CA ASP A 69 5.93 -5.13 -6.73
C ASP A 69 5.78 -4.82 -8.22
N VAL A 70 4.71 -4.12 -8.62
CA VAL A 70 4.54 -3.64 -10.00
C VAL A 70 5.69 -2.71 -10.41
N MET A 71 6.09 -1.76 -9.56
CA MET A 71 7.22 -0.86 -9.83
C MET A 71 8.53 -1.65 -10.05
N VAL A 72 8.84 -2.61 -9.18
CA VAL A 72 10.07 -3.42 -9.28
C VAL A 72 10.03 -4.31 -10.52
N ASN A 73 8.89 -4.93 -10.82
CA ASN A 73 8.74 -5.83 -11.96
C ASN A 73 8.90 -5.07 -13.29
N ILE A 74 8.31 -3.89 -13.42
CA ILE A 74 8.45 -3.05 -14.62
C ILE A 74 9.88 -2.53 -14.75
N ALA A 75 10.52 -2.12 -13.65
CA ALA A 75 11.92 -1.73 -13.68
C ALA A 75 12.82 -2.87 -14.21
N ASN A 76 12.56 -4.10 -13.78
CA ASN A 76 13.30 -5.28 -14.22
C ASN A 76 13.01 -5.64 -15.69
N GLU A 77 11.75 -5.57 -16.14
CA GLU A 77 11.33 -5.92 -17.50
C GLU A 77 11.91 -4.97 -18.55
N TYR A 78 12.07 -3.69 -18.22
CA TYR A 78 12.53 -2.67 -19.15
C TYR A 78 14.02 -2.31 -19.00
N LYS A 79 14.76 -2.94 -18.06
CA LYS A 79 16.17 -2.60 -17.77
C LYS A 79 17.10 -2.71 -18.97
N ASP A 80 16.81 -3.64 -19.88
CA ASP A 80 17.62 -3.95 -21.07
C ASP A 80 16.92 -3.52 -22.38
N GLN A 81 15.81 -2.77 -22.29
CA GLN A 81 15.08 -2.30 -23.48
C GLN A 81 15.61 -0.95 -24.00
N ASP A 82 15.35 -0.67 -25.28
CA ASP A 82 15.70 0.60 -25.94
C ASP A 82 14.79 1.74 -25.42
N GLU A 83 15.33 2.95 -25.28
CA GLU A 83 14.61 4.12 -24.74
C GLU A 83 13.34 4.48 -25.53
N ARG A 84 13.25 4.02 -26.77
CA ARG A 84 12.05 4.13 -27.62
C ARG A 84 10.82 3.42 -27.05
N ASN A 85 10.99 2.50 -26.11
CA ASN A 85 9.88 1.76 -25.48
C ASN A 85 9.34 2.44 -24.21
N ALA A 86 9.82 3.64 -23.84
CA ALA A 86 9.38 4.35 -22.64
C ALA A 86 7.85 4.56 -22.57
N GLN A 87 7.17 4.77 -23.70
CA GLN A 87 5.70 4.91 -23.72
C GLN A 87 4.98 3.59 -23.42
N LEU A 88 5.54 2.44 -23.83
CA LEU A 88 5.01 1.12 -23.49
C LEU A 88 5.17 0.84 -22.00
N MET A 89 6.32 1.19 -21.43
CA MET A 89 6.60 1.10 -20.00
C MET A 89 5.62 1.93 -19.15
N VAL A 90 5.38 3.20 -19.51
CA VAL A 90 4.41 4.05 -18.80
C VAL A 90 2.99 3.49 -18.89
N SER A 91 2.61 2.95 -20.05
CA SER A 91 1.29 2.36 -20.26
C SER A 91 1.11 1.06 -19.46
N ALA A 92 2.12 0.18 -19.46
CA ALA A 92 2.14 -1.03 -18.65
C ALA A 92 2.04 -0.72 -17.15
N TYR A 93 2.80 0.27 -16.69
CA TYR A 93 2.75 0.73 -15.30
C TYR A 93 1.37 1.23 -14.89
N ARG A 94 0.75 2.13 -15.68
CA ARG A 94 -0.59 2.64 -15.40
C ARG A 94 -1.65 1.55 -15.40
N ASN A 95 -1.59 0.62 -16.34
CA ASN A 95 -2.55 -0.48 -16.42
C ASN A 95 -2.42 -1.43 -15.21
N ALA A 96 -1.20 -1.69 -14.74
CA ALA A 96 -0.94 -2.63 -13.66
C ALA A 96 -1.33 -2.09 -12.28
N ILE A 97 -1.10 -0.80 -12.00
CA ILE A 97 -1.52 -0.20 -10.73
C ILE A 97 -3.04 0.05 -10.65
N GLY A 98 -3.72 0.11 -11.81
CA GLY A 98 -5.15 0.43 -11.90
C GLY A 98 -5.50 1.84 -11.42
N ASP A 99 -6.78 2.19 -11.46
CA ASP A 99 -7.24 3.49 -10.97
C ASP A 99 -7.23 3.50 -9.43
N TRP A 100 -6.58 4.53 -8.86
CA TRP A 100 -6.71 4.88 -7.44
C TRP A 100 -8.03 5.64 -7.22
N THR A 101 -9.17 5.01 -7.45
CA THR A 101 -10.44 5.55 -6.99
C THR A 101 -10.64 5.11 -5.55
N ALA A 102 -10.56 6.06 -4.61
CA ALA A 102 -11.11 5.84 -3.28
C ALA A 102 -12.63 5.58 -3.43
N PRO A 103 -13.20 4.57 -2.75
CA PRO A 103 -14.65 4.38 -2.71
C PRO A 103 -15.38 5.56 -2.08
#